data_AF-A0A497UH72-F1
#
_entry.id   AF-A0A497UH72-F1
#
_cell.length_a   1.000
_cell.length_b   1.000
_cell.length_c   1.000
_cell.angle_alpha   90.00
_cell.angle_beta   90.00
_cell.angle_gamma   90.00
#
_symmetry.space_group_name_H-M   'P 1'
#
loop_
_entity.id
_entity.type
_entity.pdbx_description
1 polymer ?
#
loop_
_entity_poly.entity_id
_entity_poly.type
_entity_poly.pdbx_seq_one_letter_code
_entity_poly.pdbx_strand_id
1 'polypeptide(L)'
;MGIFKKIFGRQSKEIIQNTTQIKKTDGSFGDTILRFQNSIQKSIEWDDLKNVEFAMWLPCNEDKTFASSPITEKWTTVYSLTKDYWSYITADLLKTLELTDEKTFRLGLPDNFEAFAFLTNDNEQIILSLSKEKGIRLHFAETTPFKYKAAFLDNFISYCIAWKELIEFNNGPKDENLGFEEWWLFTLKTSIAVEEQEPLTGVGKIVI
;
A
#
# COMPACT_ATOMS: atom_id res chain seq x y z
N MET A 1 21.70 72.00 13.24
CA MET A 1 22.99 71.48 13.75
C MET A 1 22.91 69.96 13.72
N GLY A 2 23.66 69.14 13.01
CA GLY A 2 24.88 69.20 12.19
C GLY A 2 25.40 67.75 12.19
N ILE A 3 25.18 66.94 11.15
CA ILE A 3 26.09 66.60 10.04
C ILE A 3 27.58 66.52 10.44
N PHE A 4 28.17 65.31 10.41
CA PHE A 4 29.35 64.87 9.63
C PHE A 4 29.68 63.40 10.03
N LYS A 5 29.46 62.35 9.22
CA LYS A 5 30.10 61.87 7.97
C LYS A 5 31.60 61.50 8.07
N LYS A 6 31.89 60.20 7.88
CA LYS A 6 32.86 59.58 6.94
C LYS A 6 32.63 58.05 7.00
N ILE A 7 32.10 57.33 5.99
CA ILE A 7 32.49 57.09 4.58
C ILE A 7 33.80 56.31 4.47
N PHE A 8 33.73 55.04 4.07
CA PHE A 8 34.13 54.41 2.78
C PHE A 8 33.77 52.91 2.89
N GLY A 9 33.27 52.16 1.90
CA GLY A 9 33.03 52.40 0.49
C GLY A 9 32.16 51.27 -0.13
N ARG A 10 31.72 51.56 -1.35
CA ARG A 10 30.77 50.92 -2.27
C ARG A 10 30.80 49.39 -2.47
N GLN A 11 29.57 48.86 -2.56
CA GLN A 11 28.99 48.00 -3.62
C GLN A 11 29.79 46.80 -4.17
N SER A 12 29.23 45.60 -4.00
CA SER A 12 28.69 44.81 -5.13
C SER A 12 28.00 43.55 -4.63
N LYS A 13 26.79 43.31 -5.13
CA LYS A 13 26.19 42.02 -5.48
C LYS A 13 26.81 40.78 -4.81
N GLU A 14 26.08 40.20 -3.86
CA GLU A 14 25.84 38.76 -3.75
C GLU A 14 24.85 38.54 -2.59
N ILE A 15 23.63 39.04 -2.80
CA ILE A 15 22.44 38.40 -2.24
C ILE A 15 22.08 37.34 -3.29
N ILE A 16 21.78 36.13 -2.83
CA ILE A 16 21.62 34.87 -3.59
C ILE A 16 22.92 34.06 -3.64
N GLN A 17 23.14 33.25 -2.61
CA GLN A 17 23.54 31.84 -2.71
C GLN A 17 23.85 31.31 -1.31
N ASN A 18 22.80 31.06 -0.54
CA ASN A 18 22.79 29.98 0.44
C ASN A 18 21.34 29.55 0.63
N THR A 19 20.70 29.28 -0.52
CA THR A 19 19.61 28.31 -0.57
C THR A 19 20.30 26.98 -0.29
N THR A 20 20.27 26.54 0.98
CA THR A 20 20.42 25.13 1.32
C THR A 20 19.62 24.37 0.28
N GLN A 21 20.30 23.55 -0.51
CA GLN A 21 19.71 22.76 -1.57
C GLN A 21 18.55 21.97 -0.96
N ILE A 22 17.35 22.52 -1.10
CA ILE A 22 16.11 21.76 -1.15
C ILE A 22 16.38 20.84 -2.33
N LYS A 23 16.83 19.61 -2.05
CA LYS A 23 16.70 18.53 -3.02
C LYS A 23 15.25 18.64 -3.47
N LYS A 24 15.05 18.94 -4.75
CA LYS A 24 13.79 18.67 -5.41
C LYS A 24 13.54 17.19 -5.18
N THR A 25 12.78 16.86 -4.15
CA THR A 25 11.95 15.68 -4.20
C THR A 25 10.96 16.03 -5.29
N ASP A 26 11.25 15.53 -6.49
CA ASP A 26 10.28 15.51 -7.57
C ASP A 26 8.95 15.01 -6.98
N GLY A 27 7.81 15.53 -7.43
CA GLY A 27 6.48 15.19 -6.90
C GLY A 27 6.06 13.70 -7.03
N SER A 28 7.01 12.77 -7.12
CA SER A 28 6.83 11.36 -7.49
C SER A 28 6.05 10.54 -6.47
N PHE A 29 6.24 10.73 -5.15
CA PHE A 29 5.49 9.95 -4.16
C PHE A 29 4.01 10.35 -4.14
N GLY A 30 3.71 11.65 -4.19
CA GLY A 30 2.33 12.14 -4.25
C GLY A 30 1.61 11.66 -5.51
N ASP A 31 2.26 11.77 -6.66
CA ASP A 31 1.73 11.26 -7.93
C ASP A 31 1.51 9.74 -7.92
N THR A 32 2.39 8.99 -7.25
CA THR A 32 2.26 7.53 -7.11
C THR A 32 1.09 7.17 -6.20
N ILE A 33 0.92 7.88 -5.09
CA ILE A 33 -0.22 7.72 -4.18
C ILE A 33 -1.52 7.98 -4.93
N LEU A 34 -1.63 9.16 -5.57
CA LEU A 34 -2.81 9.54 -6.35
C LEU A 34 -3.10 8.56 -7.49
N ARG A 35 -2.08 8.00 -8.15
CA ARG A 35 -2.27 7.01 -9.22
C ARG A 35 -2.93 5.73 -8.70
N PHE A 36 -2.50 5.23 -7.53
CA PHE A 36 -3.13 4.06 -6.93
C PHE A 36 -4.56 4.36 -6.50
N GLN A 37 -4.78 5.50 -5.84
CA GLN A 37 -6.12 5.93 -5.45
C GLN A 37 -7.06 6.02 -6.65
N ASN A 38 -6.60 6.65 -7.73
CA ASN A 38 -7.34 6.76 -8.99
C ASN A 38 -7.56 5.41 -9.69
N SER A 39 -6.91 4.31 -9.29
CA SER A 39 -7.20 2.98 -9.84
C SER A 39 -8.44 2.34 -9.21
N ILE A 40 -8.87 2.86 -8.06
CA ILE A 40 -10.08 2.47 -7.35
C ILE A 40 -11.23 3.34 -7.85
N GLN A 41 -12.30 2.71 -8.33
CA GLN A 41 -13.44 3.42 -8.88
C GLN A 41 -14.44 3.79 -7.78
N LYS A 42 -14.85 2.79 -6.97
CA LYS A 42 -15.84 2.96 -5.89
C LYS A 42 -15.87 1.75 -4.97
N SER A 43 -16.31 1.94 -3.73
CA SER A 43 -16.78 0.85 -2.87
C SER A 43 -18.06 0.22 -3.45
N ILE A 44 -18.27 -1.06 -3.15
CA ILE A 44 -19.47 -1.82 -3.54
C ILE A 44 -19.95 -2.67 -2.36
N GLU A 45 -21.24 -2.99 -2.33
CA GLU A 45 -21.83 -3.85 -1.32
C GLU A 45 -21.50 -5.33 -1.57
N TRP A 46 -21.54 -6.14 -0.52
CA TRP A 46 -21.28 -7.58 -0.61
C TRP A 46 -22.23 -8.31 -1.56
N ASP A 47 -23.51 -7.89 -1.59
CA ASP A 47 -24.54 -8.47 -2.46
C ASP A 47 -24.29 -8.20 -3.95
N ASP A 48 -23.44 -7.22 -4.29
CA ASP A 48 -23.06 -6.88 -5.66
C ASP A 48 -21.83 -7.67 -6.16
N LEU A 49 -21.20 -8.46 -5.28
CA LEU A 49 -20.08 -9.32 -5.67
C LEU A 49 -20.57 -10.44 -6.59
N LYS A 50 -19.74 -10.75 -7.59
CA LYS A 50 -19.97 -11.95 -8.40
C LYS A 50 -19.88 -13.17 -7.49
N ASN A 51 -20.68 -14.19 -7.77
CA ASN A 51 -20.64 -15.47 -7.07
C ASN A 51 -19.38 -16.26 -7.48
N VAL A 52 -18.22 -15.84 -6.97
CA VAL A 52 -16.88 -16.38 -7.26
C VAL A 52 -16.04 -16.43 -5.98
N GLU A 53 -15.03 -17.28 -5.95
CA GLU A 53 -14.09 -17.31 -4.83
C GLU A 53 -13.13 -16.11 -4.86
N PHE A 54 -12.78 -15.59 -3.67
CA PHE A 54 -11.79 -14.54 -3.50
C PHE A 54 -10.65 -15.03 -2.61
N ALA A 55 -9.41 -14.76 -3.01
CA ALA A 55 -8.24 -15.05 -2.19
C ALA A 55 -7.06 -14.12 -2.51
N MET A 56 -6.06 -14.12 -1.64
CA MET A 56 -4.77 -13.47 -1.92
C MET A 56 -4.03 -14.15 -3.07
N TRP A 57 -4.19 -15.47 -3.20
CA TRP A 57 -3.66 -16.28 -4.30
C TRP A 57 -4.58 -17.46 -4.62
N LEU A 58 -4.77 -17.73 -5.92
CA LEU A 58 -5.48 -18.89 -6.46
C LEU A 58 -4.67 -19.43 -7.65
N PRO A 59 -4.54 -20.77 -7.80
CA PRO A 59 -3.85 -21.35 -8.94
C PRO A 59 -4.58 -21.01 -10.25
N CYS A 60 -3.82 -20.70 -11.31
CA CYS A 60 -4.34 -20.56 -12.67
C CYS A 60 -3.36 -21.14 -13.70
N ASN A 61 -3.70 -21.08 -14.99
CA ASN A 61 -2.86 -21.65 -16.04
C ASN A 61 -1.45 -21.04 -16.11
N GLU A 62 -1.34 -19.74 -15.84
CA GLU A 62 -0.11 -18.96 -15.85
C GLU A 62 0.65 -18.99 -14.51
N ASP A 63 -0.03 -19.34 -13.42
CA ASP A 63 0.52 -19.32 -12.05
C ASP A 63 -0.03 -20.51 -11.26
N LYS A 64 0.56 -21.68 -11.48
CA LYS A 64 0.02 -22.97 -11.01
C LYS A 64 0.44 -23.32 -9.58
N THR A 65 1.56 -22.79 -9.12
CA THR A 65 2.22 -23.20 -7.89
C THR A 65 2.56 -21.99 -7.03
N PHE A 66 2.13 -22.01 -5.79
CA PHE A 66 2.31 -20.94 -4.81
C PHE A 66 3.78 -20.68 -4.51
N ALA A 67 4.60 -21.73 -4.42
CA ALA A 67 6.01 -21.64 -4.06
C ALA A 67 6.84 -20.81 -5.05
N SER A 68 6.48 -20.83 -6.33
CA SER A 68 7.14 -20.07 -7.39
C SER A 68 6.30 -18.91 -7.92
N SER A 69 5.20 -18.58 -7.23
CA SER A 69 4.26 -17.59 -7.72
C SER A 69 4.83 -16.17 -7.58
N PRO A 70 4.82 -15.37 -8.66
CA PRO A 70 5.15 -13.95 -8.57
C PRO A 70 4.20 -13.18 -7.65
N ILE A 71 2.96 -13.64 -7.46
CA ILE A 71 1.99 -13.03 -6.54
C ILE A 71 2.46 -13.21 -5.09
N THR A 72 3.00 -14.38 -4.76
CA THR A 72 3.55 -14.69 -3.43
C THR A 72 4.76 -13.80 -3.08
N GLU A 73 5.66 -13.58 -4.04
CA GLU A 73 6.81 -12.67 -3.86
C GLU A 73 6.35 -11.22 -3.63
N LYS A 74 5.34 -10.78 -4.39
CA LYS A 74 4.73 -9.45 -4.22
C LYS A 74 4.11 -9.28 -2.83
N TRP A 75 3.38 -10.28 -2.33
CA TRP A 75 2.86 -10.26 -0.96
C TRP A 75 3.96 -10.15 0.09
N THR A 76 5.05 -10.91 -0.07
CA THR A 76 6.21 -10.81 0.83
C THR A 76 6.78 -9.38 0.85
N THR A 77 6.83 -8.73 -0.30
CA THR A 77 7.25 -7.32 -0.40
C THR A 77 6.28 -6.39 0.33
N VAL A 78 4.97 -6.55 0.11
CA VAL A 78 3.92 -5.75 0.79
C VAL A 78 4.04 -5.84 2.32
N TYR A 79 4.17 -7.04 2.87
CA TYR A 79 4.31 -7.22 4.33
C TYR A 79 5.57 -6.54 4.87
N SER A 80 6.68 -6.62 4.14
CA SER A 80 7.93 -5.96 4.54
C SER A 80 7.86 -4.42 4.53
N LEU A 81 7.06 -3.85 3.63
CA LEU A 81 6.87 -2.40 3.48
C LEU A 81 5.88 -1.82 4.50
N THR A 82 4.82 -2.56 4.79
CA THR A 82 3.69 -2.07 5.59
C THR A 82 3.91 -2.21 7.09
N LYS A 83 4.80 -3.10 7.56
CA LYS A 83 5.00 -3.38 9.00
C LYS A 83 5.29 -2.18 9.90
N ASP A 84 5.99 -1.19 9.37
CA ASP A 84 6.41 0.00 10.14
C ASP A 84 5.44 1.19 9.94
N TYR A 85 4.49 1.12 9.01
CA TYR A 85 3.71 2.27 8.54
C TYR A 85 2.24 1.94 8.20
N TRP A 86 1.73 0.82 8.71
CA TRP A 86 0.40 0.30 8.42
C TRP A 86 -0.73 1.27 8.77
N SER A 87 -0.57 2.14 9.78
CA SER A 87 -1.65 3.02 10.23
C SER A 87 -1.91 4.17 9.26
N TYR A 88 -0.87 4.66 8.58
CA TYR A 88 -0.99 5.67 7.54
C TYR A 88 -1.62 5.09 6.28
N ILE A 89 -1.12 3.92 5.85
CA ILE A 89 -1.60 3.21 4.66
C ILE A 89 -3.07 2.80 4.84
N THR A 90 -3.44 2.30 6.02
CA THR A 90 -4.84 1.96 6.34
C THR A 90 -5.74 3.18 6.29
N ALA A 91 -5.33 4.30 6.90
CA ALA A 91 -6.11 5.52 6.89
C ALA A 91 -6.36 6.02 5.46
N ASP A 92 -5.33 6.02 4.62
CA ASP A 92 -5.43 6.48 3.23
C ASP A 92 -6.28 5.55 2.35
N LEU A 93 -6.14 4.23 2.50
CA LEU A 93 -7.00 3.25 1.82
C LEU A 93 -8.47 3.47 2.18
N LEU A 94 -8.79 3.61 3.47
CA LEU A 94 -10.18 3.79 3.89
C LEU A 94 -10.75 5.15 3.47
N LYS A 95 -9.94 6.21 3.36
CA LYS A 95 -10.40 7.47 2.75
C LYS A 95 -10.71 7.32 1.28
N THR A 96 -9.84 6.62 0.55
CA THR A 96 -10.03 6.35 -0.89
C THR A 96 -11.34 5.60 -1.15
N LEU A 97 -11.77 4.80 -0.18
CA LEU A 97 -13.04 4.07 -0.20
C LEU A 97 -14.22 4.84 0.42
N GLU A 98 -14.01 6.09 0.84
CA GLU A 98 -15.00 6.95 1.51
C GLU A 98 -15.54 6.36 2.83
N LEU A 99 -14.73 5.53 3.51
CA LEU A 99 -15.08 4.84 4.76
C LEU A 99 -14.61 5.58 6.03
N THR A 100 -13.87 6.67 5.89
CA THR A 100 -13.40 7.52 7.00
C THR A 100 -13.26 8.98 6.57
N ASP A 101 -13.14 9.90 7.53
CA ASP A 101 -12.99 11.34 7.28
C ASP A 101 -11.62 11.67 6.64
N GLU A 102 -11.61 12.63 5.72
CA GLU A 102 -10.43 13.18 5.04
C GLU A 102 -9.31 13.64 6.00
N LYS A 103 -9.65 14.04 7.22
CA LYS A 103 -8.72 14.50 8.26
C LYS A 103 -8.00 13.34 8.97
N THR A 104 -8.44 12.09 8.80
CA THR A 104 -7.86 10.91 9.49
C THR A 104 -6.47 10.59 8.95
N PHE A 105 -5.40 10.99 9.60
CA PHE A 105 -4.05 10.74 9.07
C PHE A 105 -3.47 9.36 9.42
N ARG A 106 -3.94 8.77 10.53
CA ARG A 106 -3.55 7.45 11.01
C ARG A 106 -4.78 6.75 11.52
N LEU A 107 -4.89 5.45 11.27
CA LEU A 107 -6.00 4.63 11.73
C LEU A 107 -5.49 3.27 12.19
N GLY A 108 -6.00 2.83 13.34
CA GLY A 108 -5.75 1.50 13.90
C GLY A 108 -6.25 0.39 12.97
N LEU A 109 -5.53 -0.73 12.88
CA LEU A 109 -6.13 -1.96 12.36
C LEU A 109 -7.17 -2.50 13.36
N PRO A 110 -8.29 -3.07 12.89
CA PRO A 110 -9.32 -3.59 13.77
C PRO A 110 -8.86 -4.87 14.48
N ASP A 111 -9.35 -5.08 15.71
CA ASP A 111 -9.06 -6.32 16.46
C ASP A 111 -9.66 -7.54 15.75
N ASN A 112 -10.86 -7.38 15.21
CA ASN A 112 -11.55 -8.40 14.43
C ASN A 112 -11.31 -8.20 12.93
N PHE A 113 -11.63 -9.24 12.16
CA PHE A 113 -11.63 -9.17 10.71
C PHE A 113 -12.69 -8.18 10.21
N GLU A 114 -12.26 -7.19 9.42
CA GLU A 114 -13.14 -6.33 8.64
C GLU A 114 -12.76 -6.44 7.17
N ALA A 115 -13.76 -6.38 6.29
CA ALA A 115 -13.54 -6.45 4.86
C ALA A 115 -14.51 -5.55 4.09
N PHE A 116 -14.00 -4.98 3.01
CA PHE A 116 -14.66 -4.01 2.15
C PHE A 116 -14.42 -4.41 0.70
N ALA A 117 -15.49 -4.44 -0.08
CA ALA A 117 -15.39 -4.69 -1.50
C ALA A 117 -15.30 -3.37 -2.29
N PHE A 118 -14.52 -3.36 -3.36
CA PHE A 118 -14.45 -2.24 -4.28
C PHE A 118 -14.28 -2.69 -5.72
N LEU A 119 -14.68 -1.80 -6.62
CA LEU A 119 -14.49 -1.94 -8.06
C LEU A 119 -13.29 -1.09 -8.48
N THR A 120 -12.45 -1.62 -9.36
CA THR A 120 -11.36 -0.86 -9.99
C THR A 120 -11.85 -0.21 -11.29
N ASN A 121 -11.07 0.74 -11.84
CA ASN A 121 -11.40 1.36 -13.14
C ASN A 121 -11.46 0.37 -14.32
N ASP A 122 -10.83 -0.80 -14.16
CA ASP A 122 -10.86 -1.87 -15.16
C ASP A 122 -12.05 -2.84 -14.94
N ASN A 123 -12.97 -2.49 -14.03
CA ASN A 123 -14.14 -3.29 -13.63
C ASN A 123 -13.80 -4.64 -12.96
N GLU A 124 -12.64 -4.72 -12.30
CA GLU A 124 -12.29 -5.88 -11.47
C GLU A 124 -12.77 -5.68 -10.03
N GLN A 125 -13.33 -6.74 -9.45
CA GLN A 125 -13.79 -6.75 -8.05
C GLN A 125 -12.63 -7.19 -7.16
N ILE A 126 -12.34 -6.39 -6.13
CA ILE A 126 -11.28 -6.67 -5.15
C ILE A 126 -11.87 -6.51 -3.76
N ILE A 127 -11.48 -7.39 -2.84
CA ILE A 127 -11.79 -7.24 -1.42
C ILE A 127 -10.55 -6.73 -0.69
N LEU A 128 -10.66 -5.60 -0.01
CA LEU A 128 -9.73 -5.18 1.03
C LEU A 128 -10.14 -5.84 2.33
N SER A 129 -9.23 -6.53 3.01
CA SER A 129 -9.47 -7.01 4.38
C SER A 129 -8.40 -6.56 5.35
N LEU A 130 -8.82 -6.21 6.56
CA LEU A 130 -8.01 -5.61 7.61
C LEU A 130 -8.18 -6.41 8.92
N SER A 131 -7.09 -6.59 9.66
CA SER A 131 -7.09 -7.09 11.04
C SER A 131 -5.71 -6.87 11.67
N LYS A 132 -5.62 -6.71 12.99
CA LYS A 132 -4.32 -6.63 13.67
C LYS A 132 -3.46 -7.87 13.45
N GLU A 133 -4.06 -9.06 13.48
CA GLU A 133 -3.35 -10.34 13.32
C GLU A 133 -2.71 -10.48 11.93
N LYS A 134 -3.43 -10.08 10.87
CA LYS A 134 -3.06 -10.42 9.48
C LYS A 134 -2.75 -9.20 8.60
N GLY A 135 -2.78 -8.00 9.16
CA GLY A 135 -2.45 -6.76 8.45
C GLY A 135 -3.45 -6.39 7.35
N ILE A 136 -2.91 -5.76 6.30
CA ILE A 136 -3.64 -5.27 5.12
C ILE A 136 -3.55 -6.30 4.00
N ARG A 137 -4.69 -6.78 3.50
CA ARG A 137 -4.75 -7.79 2.45
C ARG A 137 -5.73 -7.40 1.36
N LEU A 138 -5.40 -7.77 0.13
CA LEU A 138 -6.20 -7.59 -1.06
C LEU A 138 -6.51 -8.98 -1.62
N HIS A 139 -7.77 -9.24 -1.92
CA HIS A 139 -8.22 -10.52 -2.43
C HIS A 139 -8.80 -10.31 -3.81
N PHE A 140 -8.39 -11.17 -4.73
CA PHE A 140 -8.82 -11.13 -6.12
C PHE A 140 -9.79 -12.27 -6.38
N ALA A 141 -10.78 -12.02 -7.22
CA ALA A 141 -11.67 -13.06 -7.71
C ALA A 141 -10.88 -14.13 -8.46
N GLU A 142 -11.35 -15.38 -8.44
CA GLU A 142 -10.78 -16.46 -9.25
C GLU A 142 -10.74 -16.08 -10.73
N THR A 143 -11.76 -15.34 -11.19
CA THR A 143 -11.93 -14.92 -12.58
C THR A 143 -11.01 -13.77 -12.99
N THR A 144 -10.39 -13.07 -12.04
CA THR A 144 -9.52 -11.93 -12.36
C THR A 144 -8.26 -12.44 -13.07
N PRO A 145 -7.89 -11.87 -14.24
CA PRO A 145 -6.73 -12.34 -15.01
C PRO A 145 -5.42 -12.23 -14.23
N PHE A 146 -4.54 -13.22 -14.35
CA PHE A 146 -3.24 -13.22 -13.68
C PHE A 146 -2.43 -11.93 -13.93
N LYS A 147 -2.36 -11.50 -15.20
CA LYS A 147 -1.67 -10.26 -15.58
C LYS A 147 -2.22 -9.03 -14.84
N TYR A 148 -3.52 -9.00 -14.59
CA TYR A 148 -4.17 -7.94 -13.83
C TYR A 148 -3.76 -8.00 -12.36
N LYS A 149 -3.87 -9.17 -11.72
CA LYS A 149 -3.47 -9.39 -10.31
C LYS A 149 -2.03 -8.92 -10.08
N ALA A 150 -1.11 -9.33 -10.94
CA ALA A 150 0.30 -8.95 -10.87
C ALA A 150 0.51 -7.44 -11.01
N ALA A 151 -0.10 -6.81 -12.01
CA ALA A 151 0.02 -5.37 -12.24
C ALA A 151 -0.62 -4.53 -11.13
N PHE A 152 -1.76 -4.96 -10.58
CA PHE A 152 -2.40 -4.30 -9.46
C PHE A 152 -1.52 -4.35 -8.21
N LEU A 153 -0.92 -5.50 -7.91
CA LEU A 153 0.02 -5.62 -6.79
C LEU A 153 1.30 -4.81 -7.00
N ASP A 154 1.81 -4.68 -8.23
CA ASP A 154 2.93 -3.77 -8.52
C ASP A 154 2.59 -2.31 -8.24
N ASN A 155 1.37 -1.90 -8.60
CA ASN A 155 0.86 -0.56 -8.27
C ASN A 155 0.71 -0.39 -6.75
N PHE A 156 0.20 -1.40 -6.05
CA PHE A 156 0.06 -1.37 -4.59
C PHE A 156 1.40 -1.34 -3.85
N ILE A 157 2.41 -2.07 -4.35
CA ILE A 157 3.78 -2.01 -3.82
C ILE A 157 4.35 -0.61 -3.99
N SER A 158 4.20 -0.02 -5.18
CA SER A 158 4.66 1.34 -5.46
C SER A 158 3.96 2.37 -4.55
N TYR A 159 2.67 2.18 -4.30
CA TYR A 159 1.90 2.95 -3.33
C TYR A 159 2.45 2.82 -1.90
N CYS A 160 2.74 1.60 -1.43
CA CYS A 160 3.33 1.37 -0.11
C CYS A 160 4.73 2.00 0.02
N ILE A 161 5.56 1.92 -1.04
CA ILE A 161 6.88 2.57 -1.09
C ILE A 161 6.72 4.10 -0.99
N ALA A 162 5.82 4.68 -1.78
CA ALA A 162 5.57 6.11 -1.78
C ALA A 162 5.10 6.62 -0.40
N TRP A 163 4.24 5.88 0.28
CA TRP A 163 3.83 6.20 1.65
C TRP A 163 5.00 6.12 2.63
N LYS A 164 5.79 5.05 2.58
CA LYS A 164 6.99 4.92 3.40
C LYS A 164 7.95 6.10 3.20
N GLU A 165 8.28 6.43 1.96
CA GLU A 165 9.17 7.54 1.63
C GLU A 165 8.60 8.89 2.10
N LEU A 166 7.30 9.12 1.92
CA LEU A 166 6.63 10.33 2.39
C LEU A 166 6.71 10.47 3.93
N ILE A 167 6.46 9.38 4.66
CA ILE A 167 6.50 9.39 6.13
C ILE A 167 7.93 9.62 6.62
N GLU A 168 8.91 8.92 6.04
CA GLU A 168 10.33 9.07 6.37
C GLU A 168 10.83 10.47 6.06
N PHE A 169 10.46 11.05 4.92
CA PHE A 169 10.79 12.43 4.55
C PHE A 169 10.25 13.45 5.56
N ASN A 170 9.05 13.22 6.10
CA ASN A 170 8.43 14.07 7.11
C ASN A 170 8.85 13.75 8.56
N ASN A 171 9.79 12.82 8.77
CA ASN A 171 10.16 12.29 10.10
C ASN A 171 8.94 11.79 10.90
N GLY A 172 7.97 11.20 10.21
CA GLY A 172 6.79 10.63 10.84
C GLY A 172 7.14 9.41 11.71
N PRO A 173 6.44 9.22 12.84
CA PRO A 173 6.70 8.07 13.71
C PRO A 173 6.29 6.77 13.03
N LYS A 174 7.12 5.74 13.20
CA LYS A 174 6.79 4.37 12.87
C LYS A 174 5.65 3.85 13.75
N ASP A 175 4.93 2.87 13.24
CA ASP A 175 3.96 2.11 13.99
C ASP A 175 4.61 1.04 14.86
N GLU A 176 3.84 0.54 15.83
CA GLU A 176 4.23 -0.66 16.58
C GLU A 176 4.21 -1.90 15.68
N ASN A 177 5.12 -2.84 15.96
CA ASN A 177 5.11 -4.13 15.29
C ASN A 177 3.95 -4.98 15.84
N LEU A 178 2.95 -5.23 14.99
CA LEU A 178 1.78 -6.04 15.31
C LEU A 178 1.97 -7.55 15.01
N GLY A 179 3.10 -7.95 14.43
CA GLY A 179 3.43 -9.36 14.17
C GLY A 179 2.90 -9.94 12.84
N PHE A 180 2.25 -9.13 12.01
CA PHE A 180 1.62 -9.62 10.78
C PHE A 180 2.63 -9.97 9.67
N GLU A 181 3.85 -9.43 9.70
CA GLU A 181 4.92 -9.83 8.77
C GLU A 181 5.37 -11.26 9.10
N GLU A 182 5.56 -11.56 10.39
CA GLU A 182 5.91 -12.87 10.89
C GLU A 182 4.79 -13.89 10.62
N TRP A 183 3.53 -13.48 10.79
CA TRP A 183 2.36 -14.26 10.37
C TRP A 183 2.41 -14.63 8.88
N TRP A 184 2.74 -13.66 8.00
CA TRP A 184 2.88 -13.93 6.57
C TRP A 184 4.03 -14.88 6.27
N LEU A 185 5.20 -14.69 6.88
CA LEU A 185 6.35 -15.58 6.70
C LEU A 185 6.07 -17.01 7.17
N PHE A 186 5.29 -17.16 8.25
CA PHE A 186 4.83 -18.48 8.69
C PHE A 186 3.84 -19.10 7.71
N THR A 187 2.88 -18.31 7.22
CA THR A 187 1.92 -18.72 6.19
C THR A 187 2.62 -19.17 4.92
N LEU A 188 3.60 -18.39 4.44
CA LEU A 188 4.42 -18.69 3.27
C LEU A 188 5.10 -20.06 3.40
N LYS A 189 5.82 -20.29 4.50
CA LYS A 189 6.52 -21.57 4.74
C LYS A 189 5.55 -22.74 4.83
N THR A 190 4.43 -22.55 5.52
CA THR A 190 3.43 -23.60 5.71
C THR A 190 2.78 -23.96 4.38
N SER A 191 2.37 -22.97 3.59
CA SER A 191 1.79 -23.19 2.27
C SER A 191 2.75 -23.93 1.34
N ILE A 192 4.03 -23.56 1.31
CA ILE A 192 5.05 -24.27 0.51
C ILE A 192 5.17 -25.73 0.95
N ALA A 193 5.24 -26.00 2.26
CA ALA A 193 5.35 -27.36 2.78
C ALA A 193 4.11 -28.23 2.52
N VAL A 194 2.93 -27.62 2.47
CA VAL A 194 1.69 -28.31 2.06
C VAL A 194 1.71 -28.58 0.55
N GLU A 195 2.13 -27.61 -0.26
CA GLU A 195 2.21 -27.73 -1.72
C GLU A 195 3.12 -28.88 -2.20
N GLU A 196 4.17 -29.20 -1.42
CA GLU A 196 5.04 -30.36 -1.67
C GLU A 196 4.31 -31.71 -1.59
N GLN A 197 3.20 -31.77 -0.84
CA GLN A 197 2.41 -33.00 -0.62
C GLN A 197 1.15 -33.03 -1.50
N GLU A 198 0.47 -31.90 -1.64
CA GLU A 198 -0.74 -31.76 -2.43
C GLU A 198 -0.87 -30.36 -3.05
N PRO A 199 -1.41 -30.21 -4.28
CA PRO A 199 -1.60 -28.89 -4.87
C PRO A 199 -2.49 -27.99 -4.02
N LEU A 200 -2.05 -26.76 -3.78
CA LEU A 200 -2.87 -25.78 -3.08
C LEU A 200 -4.04 -25.31 -3.95
N THR A 201 -5.20 -25.19 -3.35
CA THR A 201 -6.41 -24.65 -4.00
C THR A 201 -6.59 -23.15 -3.79
N GLY A 202 -5.68 -22.53 -3.04
CA GLY A 202 -5.65 -21.09 -2.76
C GLY A 202 -5.04 -20.78 -1.40
N VAL A 203 -4.64 -19.52 -1.20
CA VAL A 203 -4.09 -19.01 0.06
C VAL A 203 -4.80 -17.72 0.44
N GLY A 204 -5.17 -17.62 1.73
CA GLY A 204 -5.87 -16.45 2.25
C GLY A 204 -7.27 -16.27 1.67
N LYS A 205 -8.03 -17.35 1.46
CA LYS A 205 -9.39 -17.29 0.94
C LYS A 205 -10.32 -16.49 1.87
N ILE A 206 -11.24 -15.73 1.28
CA ILE A 206 -12.41 -15.18 1.97
C ILE A 206 -13.61 -16.06 1.68
N VAL A 207 -14.29 -16.48 2.74
CA VAL A 207 -15.60 -17.13 2.66
C VAL A 207 -16.63 -16.01 2.76
N ILE A 208 -17.39 -15.83 1.69
CA ILE A 208 -18.51 -14.89 1.60
C ILE A 208 -19.78 -15.62 2.05
#